data_AF-A0A1C3XK48-F1
#
_entry.id   AF-A0A1C3XK48-F1
#
_cell.length_a   1.000
_cell.length_b   1.000
_cell.length_c   1.000
_cell.angle_alpha   90.00
_cell.angle_beta   90.00
_cell.angle_gamma   90.00
#
_symmetry.space_group_name_H-M   'P 1'
#
loop_
_entity.id
_entity.type
_entity.pdbx_description
1 polymer ?
#
loop_
_entity_poly.entity_id
_entity_poly.type
_entity_poly.pdbx_seq_one_letter_code
_entity_poly.pdbx_strand_id
1 'polypeptide(L)'
;MELELEELEATATEDELAAERAAAKTQTVRSFERKRPSRQPFPDHLPRERVLVPGPVTCASRLSKLGEDITETLEVVPRQWKVIQTVREKFSCRNCETITQPPAPFHVTPRGFAGPNLLAMILFEKFGQHQPLNRQSERYAREGIVLSLSTLADQVGACAAALQPLYGLIERHVLSAERLHGDDSVLQKHTERMIEMI
;
A
#
# COMPACT_ATOMS: atom_id res chain seq x y z
N MET A 1 50.40 -35.71 57.24
CA MET A 1 49.30 -35.25 58.11
C MET A 1 49.25 -33.74 58.27
N GLU A 2 50.28 -33.02 58.74
CA GLU A 2 50.19 -31.53 58.81
C GLU A 2 50.24 -30.85 57.43
N LEU A 3 51.17 -31.27 56.55
CA LEU A 3 51.28 -30.72 55.19
C LEU A 3 50.06 -31.03 54.29
N GLU A 4 49.43 -32.18 54.48
CA GLU A 4 48.23 -32.57 53.71
C GLU A 4 47.00 -31.74 54.13
N LEU A 5 46.96 -31.28 55.39
CA LEU A 5 45.89 -30.42 55.88
C LEU A 5 46.06 -28.99 55.36
N GLU A 6 47.28 -28.46 55.32
CA GLU A 6 47.57 -27.16 54.70
C GLU A 6 47.26 -27.14 53.20
N GLU A 7 47.56 -28.21 52.46
CA GLU A 7 47.20 -28.32 51.05
C GLU A 7 45.67 -28.36 50.84
N LEU A 8 44.93 -29.08 51.68
CA LEU A 8 43.47 -29.12 51.62
C LEU A 8 42.83 -27.77 51.96
N GLU A 9 43.36 -27.07 52.97
CA GLU A 9 42.92 -25.71 53.31
C GLU A 9 43.19 -24.73 52.17
N ALA A 10 44.37 -24.80 51.54
CA ALA A 10 44.68 -23.97 50.38
C ALA A 10 43.71 -24.24 49.21
N THR A 11 43.44 -25.50 48.88
CA THR A 11 42.47 -25.84 47.80
C THR A 11 41.05 -25.38 48.11
N ALA A 12 40.60 -25.50 49.37
CA ALA A 12 39.28 -25.02 49.77
C ALA A 12 39.16 -23.50 49.62
N THR A 13 40.19 -22.74 50.00
CA THR A 13 40.19 -21.27 49.83
C THR A 13 40.23 -20.85 48.37
N GLU A 14 40.94 -21.59 47.51
CA GLU A 14 40.96 -21.34 46.07
C GLU A 14 39.60 -21.64 45.41
N ASP A 15 38.93 -22.71 45.83
CA ASP A 15 37.59 -23.07 45.36
C ASP A 15 36.53 -22.07 45.82
N GLU A 16 36.61 -21.57 47.06
CA GLU A 16 35.74 -20.50 47.56
C GLU A 16 35.95 -19.19 46.78
N LEU A 17 37.19 -18.79 46.52
CA LEU A 17 37.52 -17.62 45.71
C LEU A 17 37.07 -17.78 44.25
N ALA A 18 37.17 -19.00 43.70
CA ALA A 18 36.68 -19.31 42.37
C ALA A 18 35.15 -19.26 42.30
N ALA A 19 34.46 -19.76 43.32
CA ALA A 19 33.01 -19.72 43.45
C ALA A 19 32.50 -18.27 43.61
N GLU A 20 33.16 -17.44 44.43
CA GLU A 20 32.82 -16.02 44.58
C GLU A 20 33.04 -15.24 43.27
N ARG A 21 34.14 -15.49 42.56
CA ARG A 21 34.41 -14.87 41.25
C ARG A 21 33.42 -15.33 40.18
N ALA A 22 32.96 -16.58 40.23
CA ALA A 22 31.92 -17.09 39.34
C ALA A 22 30.56 -16.46 39.67
N ALA A 23 30.20 -16.35 40.95
CA ALA A 23 28.98 -15.69 41.40
C ALA A 23 28.96 -14.20 41.03
N ALA A 24 30.07 -13.48 41.19
CA ALA A 24 30.22 -12.07 40.82
C ALA A 24 30.13 -11.82 39.29
N LYS A 25 30.45 -12.83 38.47
CA LYS A 25 30.27 -12.77 37.00
C LYS A 25 28.89 -13.21 36.53
N THR A 26 28.06 -13.76 37.42
CA THR A 26 26.71 -14.18 37.06
C THR A 26 25.76 -13.00 37.19
N GLN A 27 25.41 -12.39 36.06
CA GLN A 27 24.39 -11.34 36.03
C GLN A 27 23.02 -11.99 36.27
N THR A 28 22.31 -11.60 37.34
CA THR A 28 20.95 -12.09 37.60
C THR A 28 20.00 -11.52 36.57
N VAL A 29 19.72 -12.29 35.52
CA VAL A 29 18.74 -11.93 34.49
C VAL A 29 17.35 -12.16 35.07
N ARG A 30 16.57 -11.08 35.22
CA ARG A 30 15.15 -11.19 35.60
C ARG A 30 14.44 -12.07 34.57
N SER A 31 13.62 -13.02 35.03
CA SER A 31 12.76 -13.81 34.16
C SER A 31 11.87 -12.87 33.35
N PHE A 32 12.04 -12.88 32.03
CA PHE A 32 11.22 -12.12 31.11
C PHE A 32 9.90 -12.86 30.90
N GLU A 33 8.82 -12.37 31.52
CA GLU A 33 7.48 -12.81 31.16
C GLU A 33 7.17 -12.34 29.73
N ARG A 34 7.21 -13.28 28.78
CA ARG A 34 6.77 -13.01 27.41
C ARG A 34 5.28 -12.63 27.44
N LYS A 35 5.00 -11.33 27.26
CA LYS A 35 3.64 -10.87 26.94
C LYS A 35 3.14 -11.66 25.73
N ARG A 36 2.05 -12.41 25.92
CA ARG A 36 1.38 -13.08 24.81
C ARG A 36 1.00 -12.01 23.79
N PRO A 37 1.39 -12.15 22.51
CA PRO A 37 1.01 -11.19 21.49
C PRO A 37 -0.52 -11.16 21.38
N SER A 38 -1.13 -10.04 21.77
CA SER A 38 -2.54 -9.77 21.48
C SER A 38 -2.64 -9.35 20.03
N ARG A 39 -3.67 -9.83 19.32
CA ARG A 39 -3.96 -9.33 17.96
C ARG A 39 -4.18 -7.82 18.04
N GLN A 40 -3.40 -7.07 17.25
CA GLN A 40 -3.67 -5.66 17.10
C GLN A 40 -5.00 -5.47 16.36
N PRO A 41 -5.79 -4.45 16.73
CA PRO A 41 -7.03 -4.15 16.04
C PRO A 41 -6.74 -3.75 14.58
N PHE A 42 -7.70 -3.99 13.69
CA PHE A 42 -7.59 -3.52 12.31
C PHE A 42 -7.70 -2.00 12.23
N PRO A 43 -7.10 -1.35 11.21
CA PRO A 43 -7.11 0.11 11.10
C PRO A 43 -8.50 0.72 11.11
N ASP A 44 -8.74 1.76 11.93
CA ASP A 44 -10.06 2.35 12.17
C ASP A 44 -10.72 2.99 10.93
N HIS A 45 -9.92 3.39 9.94
CA HIS A 45 -10.43 4.03 8.72
C HIS A 45 -11.08 3.04 7.73
N LEU A 46 -10.94 1.72 7.94
CA LEU A 46 -11.56 0.72 7.07
C LEU A 46 -13.08 0.61 7.35
N PRO A 47 -13.92 0.47 6.32
CA PRO A 47 -15.34 0.24 6.54
C PRO A 47 -15.58 -1.14 7.18
N ARG A 48 -16.49 -1.21 8.18
CA ARG A 48 -16.90 -2.48 8.81
C ARG A 48 -18.26 -2.91 8.25
N GLU A 49 -18.28 -4.01 7.51
CA GLU A 49 -19.52 -4.69 7.12
C GLU A 49 -19.92 -5.68 8.22
N ARG A 50 -21.13 -5.52 8.78
CA ARG A 50 -21.64 -6.40 9.84
C ARG A 50 -22.49 -7.50 9.25
N VAL A 51 -21.98 -8.72 9.24
CA VAL A 51 -22.76 -9.91 8.88
C VAL A 51 -23.35 -10.53 10.14
N LEU A 52 -24.67 -10.42 10.31
CA LEU A 52 -25.38 -11.03 11.45
C LEU A 52 -25.78 -12.47 11.10
N VAL A 53 -25.18 -13.44 11.80
CA VAL A 53 -25.64 -14.84 11.73
C VAL A 53 -27.00 -14.93 12.41
N PRO A 54 -28.03 -15.52 11.77
CA PRO A 54 -29.36 -15.59 12.35
C PRO A 54 -29.35 -16.37 13.66
N GLY A 55 -30.07 -15.84 14.66
CA GLY A 55 -30.24 -16.48 15.96
C GLY A 55 -31.09 -17.76 15.87
N PRO A 56 -31.16 -18.53 16.96
CA PRO A 56 -31.96 -19.75 17.01
C PRO A 56 -33.45 -19.44 16.83
N VAL A 57 -34.13 -20.24 16.00
CA VAL A 57 -35.58 -20.12 15.75
C VAL A 57 -36.42 -20.77 16.87
N THR A 58 -35.83 -21.71 17.61
CA THR A 58 -36.49 -22.40 18.72
C THR A 58 -36.60 -21.45 19.92
N CYS A 59 -37.80 -21.33 20.49
CA CYS A 59 -38.13 -20.39 21.56
C CYS A 59 -38.04 -18.90 21.19
N ALA A 60 -38.10 -18.53 19.90
CA ALA A 60 -37.95 -17.14 19.43
C ALA A 60 -38.77 -16.09 20.22
N SER A 61 -40.01 -16.41 20.61
CA SER A 61 -40.88 -15.51 21.39
C SER A 61 -40.49 -15.36 22.87
N ARG A 62 -39.55 -16.16 23.36
CA ARG A 62 -39.06 -16.17 24.75
C ARG A 62 -37.57 -15.82 24.86
N LEU A 63 -36.91 -15.49 23.74
CA LEU A 63 -35.51 -15.10 23.72
C LEU A 63 -35.36 -13.59 23.86
N SER A 64 -34.34 -13.17 24.60
CA SER A 64 -33.90 -11.77 24.68
C SER A 64 -32.41 -11.68 24.33
N LYS A 65 -32.01 -10.59 23.69
CA LYS A 65 -30.60 -10.38 23.28
C LYS A 65 -29.78 -10.00 24.52
N LEU A 66 -28.76 -10.80 24.86
CA LEU A 66 -27.88 -10.56 26.02
C LEU A 66 -26.61 -9.78 25.66
N GLY A 67 -26.06 -10.03 24.47
CA GLY A 67 -24.79 -9.45 24.01
C GLY A 67 -24.45 -9.97 22.61
N GLU A 68 -23.28 -9.59 22.11
CA GLU A 68 -22.75 -10.08 20.84
C GLU A 68 -21.24 -10.27 20.93
N ASP A 69 -20.76 -11.41 20.45
CA ASP A 69 -19.34 -11.65 20.25
C ASP A 69 -18.97 -11.17 18.84
N ILE A 70 -18.08 -10.19 18.75
CA ILE A 70 -17.67 -9.60 17.48
C ILE A 70 -16.34 -10.22 17.06
N THR A 71 -16.33 -10.90 15.90
CA THR A 71 -15.09 -11.33 15.24
C THR A 71 -14.88 -10.46 14.01
N GLU A 72 -13.78 -9.73 13.97
CA GLU A 72 -13.37 -8.97 12.78
C GLU A 72 -12.54 -9.86 11.85
N THR A 73 -12.88 -9.84 10.57
CA THR A 73 -12.12 -10.49 9.49
C THR A 73 -11.76 -9.42 8.47
N LEU A 74 -10.48 -9.33 8.12
CA LEU A 74 -10.02 -8.41 7.07
C LEU A 74 -10.29 -9.04 5.70
N GLU A 75 -11.16 -8.40 4.92
CA GLU A 75 -11.55 -8.86 3.58
C GLU A 75 -11.16 -7.80 2.54
N VAL A 76 -11.02 -8.23 1.28
CA VAL A 76 -10.71 -7.34 0.15
C VAL A 76 -11.74 -7.51 -0.96
N VAL A 77 -12.29 -6.39 -1.46
CA VAL A 77 -13.02 -6.38 -2.73
C VAL A 77 -12.00 -6.21 -3.85
N PRO A 78 -11.82 -7.19 -4.75
CA PRO A 78 -10.89 -7.05 -5.87
C PRO A 78 -11.27 -5.87 -6.76
N ARG A 79 -10.33 -5.44 -7.61
CA ARG A 79 -10.61 -4.34 -8.54
C ARG A 79 -11.82 -4.67 -9.43
N GLN A 80 -12.60 -3.64 -9.76
CA GLN A 80 -13.76 -3.75 -10.64
C GLN A 80 -13.58 -2.88 -11.88
N TRP A 81 -13.77 -3.47 -13.06
CA TRP A 81 -13.75 -2.76 -14.33
C TRP A 81 -15.15 -2.23 -14.67
N LYS A 82 -15.22 -0.99 -15.15
CA LYS A 82 -16.48 -0.39 -15.62
C LYS A 82 -16.25 0.47 -16.85
N VAL A 83 -17.26 0.53 -17.71
CA VAL A 83 -17.31 1.45 -18.84
C VAL A 83 -18.29 2.56 -18.48
N ILE A 84 -17.83 3.81 -18.54
CA ILE A 84 -18.68 4.98 -18.35
C ILE A 84 -19.12 5.48 -19.73
N GLN A 85 -20.39 5.28 -20.06
CA GLN A 85 -20.99 5.81 -21.28
C GLN A 85 -21.54 7.20 -21.01
N THR A 86 -20.93 8.23 -21.59
CA THR A 86 -21.44 9.61 -21.49
C THR A 86 -22.29 9.92 -22.71
N VAL A 87 -23.61 9.90 -22.53
CA VAL A 87 -24.58 10.20 -23.61
C VAL A 87 -24.82 11.71 -23.67
N ARG A 88 -24.57 12.29 -24.85
CA ARG A 88 -24.84 13.70 -25.14
C ARG A 88 -26.02 13.80 -26.09
N GLU A 89 -27.21 13.86 -25.53
CA GLU A 89 -28.45 13.92 -26.28
C GLU A 89 -28.51 15.19 -27.14
N LYS A 90 -29.03 15.02 -28.36
CA LYS A 90 -29.24 16.10 -29.32
C LYS A 90 -30.73 16.39 -29.38
N PHE A 91 -31.08 17.66 -29.30
CA PHE A 91 -32.47 18.11 -29.38
C PHE A 91 -32.63 19.06 -30.56
N SER A 92 -33.63 18.83 -31.40
CA SER A 92 -34.06 19.80 -32.40
C SER A 92 -35.26 20.59 -31.87
N CYS A 93 -35.14 21.91 -31.89
CA CYS A 93 -36.22 22.83 -31.57
C CYS A 93 -37.20 22.90 -32.74
N ARG A 94 -38.46 22.49 -32.59
CA ARG A 94 -39.46 22.58 -33.68
C ARG A 94 -39.87 24.01 -34.03
N ASN A 95 -39.70 24.95 -33.09
CA ASN A 95 -40.07 26.35 -33.31
C ASN A 95 -38.96 27.14 -34.02
N CYS A 96 -37.70 26.81 -33.75
CA CYS A 96 -36.54 27.57 -34.17
C CYS A 96 -35.57 26.77 -35.05
N GLU A 97 -35.94 25.53 -35.39
CA GLU A 97 -35.22 24.55 -36.24
C GLU A 97 -33.75 24.33 -35.87
N THR A 98 -33.34 24.77 -34.69
CA THR A 98 -31.95 24.72 -34.22
C THR A 98 -31.71 23.40 -33.47
N ILE A 99 -30.57 22.76 -33.76
CA ILE A 99 -30.11 21.57 -33.04
C ILE A 99 -29.22 22.03 -31.88
N THR A 100 -29.58 21.61 -30.67
CA THR A 100 -28.81 21.87 -29.45
C THR A 100 -28.23 20.56 -28.93
N GLN A 101 -27.01 20.63 -28.42
CA GLN A 101 -26.33 19.51 -27.78
C GLN A 101 -25.46 20.05 -26.65
N PRO A 102 -25.48 19.45 -25.45
CA PRO A 102 -24.53 19.79 -24.39
C PRO A 102 -23.09 19.62 -24.87
N PRO A 103 -22.12 20.45 -24.41
CA PRO A 103 -20.72 20.33 -24.81
C PRO A 103 -20.12 18.96 -24.43
N ALA A 104 -18.99 18.61 -25.06
CA ALA A 104 -18.29 17.38 -24.71
C ALA A 104 -17.78 17.44 -23.27
N PRO A 105 -17.88 16.35 -22.49
CA PRO A 105 -17.24 16.29 -21.19
C PRO A 105 -15.73 16.42 -21.35
N PHE A 106 -15.07 16.88 -20.29
CA PHE A 106 -13.63 16.94 -20.24
C PHE A 106 -13.03 15.53 -20.16
N HIS A 107 -11.95 15.30 -20.92
CA HIS A 107 -11.11 14.12 -20.81
C HIS A 107 -9.67 14.56 -20.57
N VAL A 108 -8.94 13.83 -19.71
CA VAL A 108 -7.53 14.12 -19.38
C VAL A 108 -6.67 14.13 -20.64
N THR A 109 -6.93 13.20 -21.57
CA THR A 109 -6.24 13.11 -22.85
C THR A 109 -7.22 13.40 -24.00
N PRO A 110 -6.80 14.13 -25.06
CA PRO A 110 -7.66 14.41 -26.20
C PRO A 110 -8.15 13.12 -26.84
N ARG A 111 -9.48 12.98 -27.00
CA ARG A 111 -10.14 11.75 -27.50
C ARG A 111 -9.78 10.49 -26.68
N GLY A 112 -9.41 10.67 -25.41
CA GLY A 112 -8.97 9.61 -24.53
C GLY A 112 -10.07 8.61 -24.20
N PHE A 113 -9.80 7.32 -24.42
CA PHE A 113 -10.68 6.23 -23.99
C PHE A 113 -10.52 5.91 -22.49
N ALA A 114 -9.39 6.31 -21.88
CA ALA A 114 -9.06 6.01 -20.50
C ALA A 114 -9.64 7.07 -19.55
N GLY A 115 -10.41 6.62 -18.57
CA GLY A 115 -10.90 7.48 -17.49
C GLY A 115 -9.81 7.87 -16.48
N PRO A 116 -10.03 8.91 -15.66
CA PRO A 116 -9.02 9.42 -14.73
C PRO A 116 -8.54 8.37 -13.72
N ASN A 117 -9.44 7.52 -13.21
CA ASN A 117 -9.08 6.47 -12.26
C ASN A 117 -8.20 5.37 -12.89
N LEU A 118 -8.42 5.05 -14.17
CA LEU A 118 -7.56 4.10 -14.89
C LEU A 118 -6.17 4.69 -15.08
N LEU A 119 -6.08 5.96 -15.49
CA LEU A 119 -4.81 6.66 -15.66
C LEU A 119 -4.04 6.75 -14.33
N ALA A 120 -4.72 7.12 -13.25
CA ALA A 120 -4.13 7.17 -11.91
C ALA A 120 -3.59 5.80 -11.48
N MET A 121 -4.35 4.73 -11.71
CA MET A 121 -3.92 3.35 -11.42
C MET A 121 -2.67 2.97 -12.22
N ILE A 122 -2.64 3.22 -13.53
CA ILE A 122 -1.48 2.91 -14.39
C ILE A 122 -0.21 3.60 -13.88
N LEU A 123 -0.30 4.90 -13.56
CA LEU A 123 0.82 5.68 -13.04
C LEU A 123 1.27 5.21 -11.66
N PHE A 124 0.33 4.98 -10.75
CA PHE A 124 0.63 4.51 -9.41
C PHE A 124 1.26 3.10 -9.43
N GLU A 125 0.73 2.17 -10.22
CA GLU A 125 1.32 0.85 -10.38
C GLU A 125 2.73 0.94 -10.98
N LYS A 126 2.94 1.82 -11.97
CA LYS A 126 4.26 1.97 -12.63
C LYS A 126 5.31 2.56 -11.70
N PHE A 127 5.00 3.69 -11.06
CA PHE A 127 5.97 4.50 -10.33
C PHE A 127 5.92 4.27 -8.82
N GLY A 128 4.73 4.11 -8.25
CA GLY A 128 4.56 3.86 -6.81
C GLY A 128 4.81 2.41 -6.40
N GLN A 129 4.48 1.45 -7.26
CA GLN A 129 4.67 0.01 -7.00
C GLN A 129 5.75 -0.64 -7.89
N HIS A 130 6.46 0.15 -8.68
CA HIS A 130 7.52 -0.31 -9.58
C HIS A 130 7.09 -1.47 -10.52
N GLN A 131 5.82 -1.53 -10.90
CA GLN A 131 5.30 -2.56 -11.80
C GLN A 131 5.50 -2.15 -13.26
N PRO A 132 6.36 -2.85 -14.04
CA PRO A 132 6.60 -2.48 -15.42
C PRO A 132 5.35 -2.67 -16.28
N LEU A 133 5.22 -1.87 -17.34
CA LEU A 133 3.97 -1.77 -18.12
C LEU A 133 3.59 -3.06 -18.82
N ASN A 134 4.56 -3.90 -19.22
CA ASN A 134 4.27 -5.22 -19.78
C ASN A 134 3.56 -6.13 -18.77
N ARG A 135 4.01 -6.11 -17.51
CA ARG A 135 3.36 -6.87 -16.42
C ARG A 135 1.97 -6.32 -16.10
N GLN A 136 1.76 -5.01 -16.21
CA GLN A 136 0.42 -4.43 -16.08
C GLN A 136 -0.49 -4.91 -17.21
N SER A 137 -0.04 -4.81 -18.46
CA SER A 137 -0.76 -5.27 -19.66
C SER A 137 -1.17 -6.74 -19.54
N GLU A 138 -0.25 -7.63 -19.17
CA GLU A 138 -0.53 -9.06 -18.96
C GLU A 138 -1.58 -9.28 -17.86
N ARG A 139 -1.49 -8.54 -16.75
CA ARG A 139 -2.45 -8.65 -15.63
C ARG A 139 -3.83 -8.17 -16.06
N TYR A 140 -3.93 -7.09 -16.84
CA TYR A 140 -5.21 -6.58 -17.34
C TYR A 140 -5.83 -7.58 -18.33
N ALA A 141 -5.01 -8.19 -19.19
CA ALA A 141 -5.46 -9.21 -20.14
C ALA A 141 -6.05 -10.45 -19.43
N ARG A 142 -5.46 -10.87 -18.29
CA ARG A 142 -6.02 -11.95 -17.44
C ARG A 142 -7.39 -11.62 -16.84
N GLU A 143 -7.73 -10.33 -16.77
CA GLU A 143 -9.03 -9.84 -16.31
C GLU A 143 -9.98 -9.51 -17.47
N GLY A 144 -9.63 -9.90 -18.70
CA GLY A 144 -10.42 -9.67 -19.91
C GLY A 144 -10.22 -8.31 -20.56
N ILE A 145 -9.30 -7.48 -20.05
CA ILE A 145 -9.02 -6.14 -20.57
C ILE A 145 -7.70 -6.13 -21.33
N VAL A 146 -7.77 -6.24 -22.65
CA VAL A 146 -6.59 -6.24 -23.52
C VAL A 146 -6.17 -4.81 -23.83
N LEU A 147 -5.09 -4.35 -23.19
CA LEU A 147 -4.42 -3.08 -23.49
C LEU A 147 -2.98 -3.36 -23.89
N SER A 148 -2.57 -2.88 -25.06
CA SER A 148 -1.20 -3.08 -25.54
C SER A 148 -0.20 -2.27 -24.71
N LEU A 149 1.06 -2.73 -24.73
CA LEU A 149 2.16 -2.01 -24.08
C LEU A 149 2.31 -0.58 -24.63
N SER A 150 2.18 -0.39 -25.95
CA SER A 150 2.28 0.93 -26.59
C SER A 150 1.15 1.84 -26.11
N THR A 151 -0.09 1.36 -26.06
CA THR A 151 -1.21 2.14 -25.55
C THR A 151 -0.99 2.57 -24.10
N LEU A 152 -0.48 1.69 -23.23
CA LEU A 152 -0.15 2.06 -21.86
C LEU A 152 0.98 3.12 -21.81
N ALA A 153 2.02 2.96 -22.62
CA ALA A 153 3.13 3.91 -22.70
C ALA A 153 2.66 5.30 -23.18
N ASP A 154 1.80 5.35 -24.20
CA ASP A 154 1.20 6.57 -24.72
C ASP A 154 0.39 7.29 -23.63
N GLN A 155 -0.39 6.53 -22.84
CA GLN A 155 -1.14 7.11 -21.72
C GLN A 155 -0.22 7.63 -20.61
N VAL A 156 0.90 6.96 -20.32
CA VAL A 156 1.89 7.49 -19.37
C VAL A 156 2.48 8.81 -19.86
N GLY A 157 2.86 8.89 -21.14
CA GLY A 157 3.38 10.13 -21.74
C GLY A 157 2.36 11.26 -21.70
N ALA A 158 1.10 10.97 -22.04
CA ALA A 158 0.03 11.97 -22.01
C ALA A 158 -0.26 12.47 -20.58
N CYS A 159 -0.20 11.58 -19.58
CA CYS A 159 -0.32 11.99 -18.18
C CYS A 159 0.85 12.82 -17.70
N ALA A 160 2.08 12.51 -18.12
CA ALA A 160 3.25 13.32 -17.79
C ALA A 160 3.08 14.76 -18.31
N ALA A 161 2.64 14.92 -19.56
CA ALA A 161 2.32 16.22 -20.13
C ALA A 161 1.21 16.95 -19.34
N ALA A 162 0.14 16.23 -18.96
CA ALA A 162 -0.97 16.81 -18.20
C ALA A 162 -0.56 17.26 -16.77
N LEU A 163 0.41 16.58 -16.16
CA LEU A 163 0.90 16.88 -14.80
C LEU A 163 2.01 17.94 -14.77
N GLN A 164 2.53 18.38 -15.93
CA GLN A 164 3.61 19.36 -16.02
C GLN A 164 3.35 20.66 -15.21
N PRO A 165 2.14 21.23 -15.16
CA PRO A 165 1.88 22.41 -14.34
C PRO A 165 2.06 22.16 -12.83
N LEU A 166 1.71 20.97 -12.34
CA LEU A 166 1.92 20.58 -10.95
C LEU A 166 3.39 20.35 -10.65
N TYR A 167 4.11 19.69 -11.57
CA TYR A 167 5.56 19.55 -11.47
C TYR A 167 6.24 20.92 -11.31
N GLY A 168 5.88 21.90 -12.14
CA GLY A 168 6.45 23.25 -12.05
C GLY A 168 6.13 23.97 -10.73
N LEU A 169 4.98 23.68 -10.10
CA LEU A 169 4.67 24.19 -8.76
C LEU A 169 5.55 23.56 -7.68
N ILE A 170 5.73 22.24 -7.73
CA ILE A 170 6.59 21.49 -6.81
C ILE A 170 8.04 21.95 -6.95
N GLU A 171 8.53 22.09 -8.18
CA GLU A 171 9.87 22.57 -8.48
C GLU A 171 10.11 23.96 -7.88
N ARG A 172 9.22 24.93 -8.12
CA ARG A 172 9.32 26.26 -7.50
C ARG A 172 9.29 26.21 -5.98
N HIS A 173 8.44 25.35 -5.41
CA HIS A 173 8.36 25.19 -3.96
C HIS A 173 9.66 24.64 -3.38
N VAL A 174 10.20 23.57 -3.95
CA VAL A 174 11.45 22.94 -3.53
C VAL A 174 12.60 23.94 -3.67
N LEU A 175 12.73 24.61 -4.81
CA LEU A 175 13.80 25.59 -5.06
C LEU A 175 13.70 26.87 -4.21
N SER A 176 12.56 27.12 -3.55
CA SER A 176 12.42 28.22 -2.59
C SER A 176 13.00 27.93 -1.21
N ALA A 177 13.41 26.69 -0.94
CA ALA A 177 13.98 26.30 0.34
C ALA A 177 15.36 26.93 0.57
N GLU A 178 15.65 27.37 1.80
CA GLU A 178 16.95 27.92 2.20
C GLU A 178 18.10 26.90 2.03
N ARG A 179 17.81 25.62 2.21
CA ARG A 179 18.75 24.51 2.06
C ARG A 179 18.11 23.36 1.31
N LEU A 180 18.81 22.87 0.28
CA LEU A 180 18.44 21.68 -0.50
C LEU A 180 19.37 20.53 -0.18
N HIS A 181 18.81 19.34 0.04
CA HIS A 181 19.56 18.09 0.16
C HIS A 181 19.29 17.25 -1.09
N GLY A 182 20.35 16.84 -1.78
CA GLY A 182 20.28 15.90 -2.90
C GLY A 182 20.97 14.59 -2.52
N ASP A 183 20.41 13.48 -2.96
CA ASP A 183 21.02 12.16 -2.89
C ASP A 183 21.05 11.56 -4.30
N ASP A 184 22.23 11.22 -4.78
CA ASP A 184 22.41 10.69 -6.13
C ASP A 184 22.24 9.17 -6.12
N SER A 185 21.21 8.69 -6.81
CA SER A 185 20.99 7.27 -7.04
C SER A 185 21.45 6.87 -8.44
N VAL A 186 22.41 5.94 -8.54
CA VAL A 186 22.85 5.40 -9.83
C VAL A 186 21.79 4.47 -10.42
N LEU A 187 21.25 4.83 -11.58
CA LEU A 187 20.32 4.00 -12.35
C LEU A 187 21.03 3.42 -13.57
N GLN A 188 20.96 2.10 -13.74
CA GLN A 188 21.42 1.46 -14.99
C GLN A 188 20.44 1.81 -16.11
N LYS A 189 20.88 2.62 -17.06
CA LYS A 189 20.13 2.90 -18.29
C LYS A 189 20.51 1.85 -19.34
N HIS A 190 19.53 1.09 -19.82
CA HIS A 190 19.69 0.28 -21.04
C HIS A 190 19.72 1.22 -22.24
N THR A 191 20.86 1.86 -22.48
CA THR A 191 21.02 2.89 -23.51
C THR A 191 21.66 2.28 -24.75
N GLU A 192 20.87 1.56 -25.54
CA GLU A 192 21.13 1.45 -26.97
C GLU A 192 19.82 1.66 -27.73
N ARG A 193 19.68 2.88 -28.27
CA ARG A 193 18.67 3.43 -29.19
C ARG A 193 17.41 4.09 -28.59
N MET A 194 17.26 5.36 -28.99
CA MET A 194 16.12 6.29 -28.82
C MET A 194 16.00 7.02 -27.48
N ILE A 195 16.94 7.94 -27.23
CA ILE A 195 16.64 9.20 -26.53
C ILE A 195 16.86 10.32 -27.56
N GLU A 196 15.94 10.44 -28.50
CA GLU A 196 15.63 11.68 -29.20
C GLU A 196 14.11 11.75 -29.26
N MET A 197 13.52 12.42 -28.28
CA MET A 197 12.21 13.10 -28.32
C MET A 197 11.81 13.43 -26.87
N ILE A 198 12.41 14.51 -26.36
CA ILE A 198 11.64 15.54 -25.67
C ILE A 198 11.27 16.55 -26.76
#